data_AF-A0A7K8NKD7-F1
#
_entry.id   AF-A0A7K8NKD7-F1
#
_cell.length_a   1.000
_cell.length_b   1.000
_cell.length_c   1.000
_cell.angle_alpha   90.00
_cell.angle_beta   90.00
_cell.angle_gamma   90.00
#
_symmetry.space_group_name_H-M   'P 1'
#
loop_
_entity.id
_entity.type
_entity.pdbx_description
1 polymer ?
#
loop_
_entity_poly.entity_id
_entity_poly.type
_entity_poly.pdbx_seq_one_letter_code
_entity_poly.pdbx_strand_id
1 'polypeptide(L)'
;RHALSEEFRAWLSAVTQIELEPTIDLSCAKYEYTDVLLCHDDELEGRRIAFILYLVPPWEKSDGGTLDLYSTDEHFQPQQIVKSLVPSWNTLAFFEVSPVSEVLSEDKCRLSVSGWFHGPSIDRPPRYIEAPLSRSPHIPYDHEILYEWINLVYLDMDSQAQIQEEFEERSEILLKDFLKKEKFQLLCEALEKEDIQWSSRGPSNKRLYEIAEEDSLPDILKNFLQLLRSEALFLLLSNFTGLKLHFLAPSDEDEDAGEGRAADTAGHSTPKPKQEEAEQQADSNANQEDQPDNVSEVQDGETENGSGAPVCAGELRRWTHGHYTLVHDTQATEFALDLLFFCGCEDWDPEYGGFTSYIAKGEDEELLTVNPENNCLALVYRDKETMKFVKYINHRSLARLKKHPNRTGFWDFSFVYYE
;
A
#
# COMPACT_ATOMS: atom_id res chain seq x y z
N ARG A 1 35.16 -13.03 14.39
CA ARG A 1 35.54 -11.64 14.05
C ARG A 1 36.96 -11.53 13.51
N HIS A 2 38.01 -11.80 14.30
CA HIS A 2 39.42 -11.69 13.83
C HIS A 2 39.70 -12.45 12.51
N ALA A 3 39.26 -13.71 12.40
CA ALA A 3 39.43 -14.50 11.18
C ALA A 3 38.76 -13.87 9.94
N LEU A 4 37.65 -13.16 10.13
CA LEU A 4 36.93 -12.46 9.05
C LEU A 4 37.60 -11.11 8.71
N SER A 5 38.06 -10.36 9.72
CA SER A 5 38.57 -8.99 9.56
C SER A 5 39.98 -8.87 8.98
N GLU A 6 40.82 -9.86 9.22
CA GLU A 6 42.22 -9.83 8.80
C GLU A 6 42.45 -10.69 7.57
N GLU A 7 42.58 -12.00 7.77
CA GLU A 7 43.02 -12.95 6.74
C GLU A 7 41.97 -13.10 5.64
N PHE A 8 40.70 -13.32 6.01
CA PHE A 8 39.64 -13.54 5.04
C PHE A 8 39.33 -12.27 4.23
N ARG A 9 39.27 -11.09 4.87
CA ARG A 9 39.11 -9.82 4.16
C ARG A 9 40.23 -9.59 3.15
N ALA A 10 41.49 -9.78 3.55
CA ALA A 10 42.63 -9.60 2.64
C ALA A 10 42.56 -10.56 1.44
N TRP A 11 42.20 -11.82 1.69
CA TRP A 11 41.96 -12.80 0.64
C TRP A 11 40.79 -12.40 -0.28
N LEU A 12 39.68 -11.94 0.31
CA LEU A 12 38.47 -11.57 -0.41
C LEU A 12 38.74 -10.38 -1.33
N SER A 13 39.40 -9.33 -0.83
CA SER A 13 39.85 -8.19 -1.66
C SER A 13 40.71 -8.65 -2.84
N ALA A 14 41.60 -9.62 -2.62
CA ALA A 14 42.48 -10.15 -3.67
C ALA A 14 41.72 -10.98 -4.71
N VAL A 15 40.68 -11.72 -4.33
CA VAL A 15 39.88 -12.54 -5.27
C VAL A 15 38.86 -11.71 -6.05
N THR A 16 38.25 -10.71 -5.41
CA THR A 16 37.21 -9.86 -6.04
C THR A 16 37.78 -8.63 -6.73
N GLN A 17 39.05 -8.29 -6.47
CA GLN A 17 39.69 -7.06 -6.94
C GLN A 17 38.99 -5.79 -6.42
N ILE A 18 38.37 -5.87 -5.24
CA ILE A 18 37.71 -4.76 -4.55
C ILE A 18 38.55 -4.37 -3.34
N GLU A 19 38.79 -3.07 -3.15
CA GLU A 19 39.43 -2.55 -1.95
C GLU A 19 38.41 -2.53 -0.79
N LEU A 20 38.47 -3.53 0.08
CA LEU A 20 37.58 -3.63 1.24
C LEU A 20 38.16 -2.93 2.47
N GLU A 21 37.32 -2.14 3.12
CA GLU A 21 37.62 -1.47 4.38
C GLU A 21 37.77 -2.47 5.54
N PRO A 22 38.51 -2.11 6.61
CA PRO A 22 38.59 -2.93 7.82
C PRO A 22 37.24 -3.09 8.54
N THR A 23 36.29 -2.21 8.26
CA THR A 23 34.94 -2.22 8.83
C THR A 23 34.17 -3.45 8.38
N ILE A 24 33.65 -4.21 9.34
CA ILE A 24 32.80 -5.37 9.09
C ILE A 24 31.60 -5.29 10.00
N ASP A 25 30.43 -5.30 9.38
CA ASP A 25 29.16 -5.50 10.04
C ASP A 25 28.88 -6.98 10.14
N LEU A 26 28.46 -7.42 11.32
CA LEU A 26 28.28 -8.83 11.60
C LEU A 26 27.12 -9.00 12.57
N SER A 27 26.17 -9.82 12.17
CA SER A 27 25.02 -10.23 12.97
C SER A 27 24.96 -11.74 13.06
N CYS A 28 24.25 -12.22 14.08
CA CYS A 28 23.85 -13.61 14.18
C CYS A 28 22.33 -13.64 13.97
N ALA A 29 21.88 -14.39 12.98
CA ALA A 29 20.46 -14.53 12.67
C ALA A 29 19.99 -15.95 12.97
N LYS A 30 18.76 -16.05 13.49
CA LYS A 30 18.08 -17.29 13.82
C LYS A 30 16.75 -17.28 13.07
N TYR A 31 16.53 -18.25 12.21
CA TYR A 31 15.26 -18.46 11.53
C TYR A 31 14.65 -19.79 11.98
N GLU A 32 13.46 -19.73 12.53
CA GLU A 32 12.62 -20.85 12.95
C GLU A 32 11.42 -20.98 11.99
N TYR A 33 10.55 -21.95 12.24
CA TYR A 33 9.39 -22.20 11.39
C TYR A 33 8.59 -20.92 11.13
N THR A 34 8.25 -20.68 9.86
CA THR A 34 7.59 -19.47 9.31
C THR A 34 8.44 -18.21 9.15
N ASP A 35 9.67 -18.18 9.69
CA ASP A 35 10.56 -17.05 9.47
C ASP A 35 11.05 -17.02 8.02
N VAL A 36 11.10 -15.82 7.45
CA VAL A 36 11.47 -15.56 6.05
C VAL A 36 12.14 -14.18 5.92
N LEU A 37 13.04 -14.03 4.95
CA LEU A 37 13.58 -12.73 4.54
C LEU A 37 13.36 -12.56 3.03
N LEU A 38 12.35 -11.78 2.68
CA LEU A 38 11.85 -11.61 1.32
C LEU A 38 12.85 -10.93 0.38
N CYS A 39 12.49 -10.84 -0.91
CA CYS A 39 13.31 -10.25 -1.96
C CYS A 39 13.78 -8.84 -1.60
N HIS A 40 15.09 -8.67 -1.42
CA HIS A 40 15.77 -7.41 -1.18
C HIS A 40 17.14 -7.47 -1.85
N ASP A 41 17.74 -6.29 -2.02
CA ASP A 41 18.99 -6.12 -2.73
C ASP A 41 20.20 -5.87 -1.82
N ASP A 42 20.02 -5.93 -0.49
CA ASP A 42 21.07 -5.64 0.50
C ASP A 42 21.74 -4.26 0.37
N GLU A 43 21.15 -3.38 -0.44
CA GLU A 43 21.75 -2.12 -0.82
C GLU A 43 21.75 -1.11 0.33
N LEU A 44 22.93 -0.81 0.84
CA LEU A 44 23.18 0.30 1.78
C LEU A 44 24.53 0.92 1.46
N GLU A 45 24.70 2.22 1.76
CA GLU A 45 25.99 2.89 1.51
C GLU A 45 27.14 2.16 2.23
N GLY A 46 28.29 2.05 1.56
CA GLY A 46 29.48 1.34 2.06
C GLY A 46 29.44 -0.18 1.91
N ARG A 47 28.27 -0.84 1.85
CA ARG A 47 28.20 -2.30 1.69
C ARG A 47 28.66 -2.74 0.30
N ARG A 48 29.60 -3.69 0.25
CA ARG A 48 30.15 -4.21 -1.02
C ARG A 48 30.02 -5.70 -1.21
N ILE A 49 30.25 -6.49 -0.17
CA ILE A 49 30.13 -7.96 -0.27
C ILE A 49 29.35 -8.47 0.93
N ALA A 50 28.18 -9.03 0.66
CA ALA A 50 27.41 -9.76 1.65
C ALA A 50 28.04 -11.14 1.86
N PHE A 51 28.02 -11.64 3.09
CA PHE A 51 28.43 -13.01 3.39
C PHE A 51 27.49 -13.64 4.41
N ILE A 52 27.37 -14.97 4.33
CA ILE A 52 26.60 -15.80 5.24
C ILE A 52 27.41 -17.06 5.53
N LEU A 53 27.76 -17.26 6.80
CA LEU A 53 28.33 -18.49 7.33
C LEU A 53 27.23 -19.29 8.03
N TYR A 54 26.93 -20.46 7.49
CA TYR A 54 25.87 -21.34 7.98
C TYR A 54 26.34 -22.21 9.13
N LEU A 55 25.59 -22.20 10.24
CA LEU A 55 25.84 -22.98 11.45
C LEU A 55 24.62 -23.90 11.73
N VAL A 56 24.07 -24.46 10.66
CA VAL A 56 22.84 -25.27 10.67
C VAL A 56 23.11 -26.75 11.01
N PRO A 57 22.13 -27.47 11.58
CA PRO A 57 22.14 -28.94 11.61
C PRO A 57 22.08 -29.53 10.18
N PRO A 58 22.08 -30.87 9.99
CA PRO A 58 21.77 -31.45 8.68
C PRO A 58 20.49 -30.85 8.09
N TRP A 59 20.63 -30.27 6.89
CA TRP A 59 19.60 -29.46 6.24
C TRP A 59 19.37 -29.93 4.82
N GLU A 60 18.11 -29.99 4.42
CA GLU A 60 17.67 -30.42 3.10
C GLU A 60 16.77 -29.37 2.46
N LYS A 61 16.52 -29.48 1.15
CA LYS A 61 15.68 -28.52 0.43
C LYS A 61 14.26 -28.44 0.99
N SER A 62 13.72 -29.53 1.52
CA SER A 62 12.38 -29.59 2.12
C SER A 62 12.26 -28.82 3.44
N ASP A 63 13.38 -28.52 4.10
CA ASP A 63 13.38 -27.74 5.34
C ASP A 63 13.18 -26.24 5.11
N GLY A 64 13.21 -25.79 3.84
CA GLY A 64 13.16 -24.38 3.47
C GLY A 64 14.47 -23.64 3.79
N GLY A 65 14.40 -22.32 3.99
CA GLY A 65 15.55 -21.51 4.42
C GLY A 65 16.69 -21.43 3.41
N THR A 66 16.42 -21.65 2.12
CA THR A 66 17.39 -21.54 1.03
C THR A 66 17.76 -20.08 0.78
N LEU A 67 18.98 -19.85 0.31
CA LEU A 67 19.38 -18.56 -0.24
C LEU A 67 19.05 -18.55 -1.73
N ASP A 68 18.08 -17.73 -2.14
CA ASP A 68 17.52 -17.72 -3.47
C ASP A 68 18.01 -16.49 -4.25
N LEU A 69 18.64 -16.71 -5.40
CA LEU A 69 19.20 -15.65 -6.26
C LEU A 69 18.27 -15.42 -7.45
N TYR A 70 17.91 -14.16 -7.69
CA TYR A 70 16.98 -13.75 -8.73
C TYR A 70 17.74 -13.27 -9.99
N SER A 71 17.19 -13.53 -11.18
CA SER A 71 17.57 -12.80 -12.39
C SER A 71 16.94 -11.41 -12.41
N THR A 72 17.50 -10.50 -13.20
CA THR A 72 16.95 -9.16 -13.42
C THR A 72 16.43 -8.99 -14.85
N ASP A 73 15.42 -8.14 -15.02
CA ASP A 73 14.94 -7.67 -16.32
C ASP A 73 15.76 -6.48 -16.86
N GLU A 74 15.29 -5.87 -17.96
CA GLU A 74 15.91 -4.69 -18.59
C GLU A 74 15.83 -3.41 -17.76
N HIS A 75 15.01 -3.40 -16.70
CA HIS A 75 14.84 -2.30 -15.75
C HIS A 75 15.51 -2.59 -14.40
N PHE A 76 16.36 -3.63 -14.34
CA PHE A 76 17.04 -4.08 -13.13
C PHE A 76 16.08 -4.50 -12.01
N GLN A 77 14.85 -4.89 -12.34
CA GLN A 77 13.89 -5.45 -11.37
C GLN A 77 14.02 -6.98 -11.29
N PRO A 78 13.82 -7.60 -10.12
CA PRO A 78 13.90 -9.04 -9.96
C PRO A 78 12.76 -9.76 -10.70
N GLN A 79 13.11 -10.77 -11.48
CA GLN A 79 12.16 -11.53 -12.31
C GLN A 79 11.84 -12.91 -11.71
N GLN A 80 12.81 -13.82 -11.70
CA GLN A 80 12.60 -15.20 -11.23
C GLN A 80 13.84 -15.75 -10.52
N ILE A 81 13.64 -16.72 -9.63
CA ILE A 81 14.73 -17.42 -8.96
C ILE A 81 15.49 -18.29 -9.97
N VAL A 82 16.78 -18.02 -10.14
CA VAL A 82 17.67 -18.78 -11.06
C VAL A 82 18.64 -19.70 -10.31
N LYS A 83 18.90 -19.44 -9.03
CA LYS A 83 19.68 -20.33 -8.16
C LYS A 83 19.06 -20.37 -6.77
N SER A 84 19.14 -21.54 -6.14
CA SER A 84 18.66 -21.76 -4.77
C SER A 84 19.69 -22.61 -4.04
N LEU A 85 20.31 -22.03 -3.00
CA LEU A 85 21.40 -22.65 -2.26
C LEU A 85 20.89 -23.17 -0.92
N VAL A 86 20.97 -24.48 -0.71
CA VAL A 86 20.61 -25.14 0.55
C VAL A 86 21.73 -24.89 1.57
N PRO A 87 21.42 -24.34 2.76
CA PRO A 87 22.44 -24.11 3.78
C PRO A 87 22.99 -25.45 4.29
N SER A 88 24.26 -25.48 4.68
CA SER A 88 24.87 -26.66 5.30
C SER A 88 25.93 -26.23 6.31
N TRP A 89 26.17 -27.08 7.31
CA TRP A 89 27.11 -26.77 8.39
C TRP A 89 28.48 -26.32 7.85
N ASN A 90 28.96 -25.20 8.37
CA ASN A 90 30.27 -24.63 8.07
C ASN A 90 30.49 -24.29 6.58
N THR A 91 29.41 -23.99 5.87
CA THR A 91 29.45 -23.46 4.52
C THR A 91 29.36 -21.94 4.55
N LEU A 92 30.27 -21.27 3.83
CA LEU A 92 30.26 -19.82 3.66
C LEU A 92 29.82 -19.49 2.22
N ALA A 93 28.75 -18.72 2.10
CA ALA A 93 28.35 -18.07 0.86
C ALA A 93 28.72 -16.58 0.94
N PHE A 94 29.23 -16.03 -0.15
CA PHE A 94 29.40 -14.58 -0.31
C PHE A 94 29.04 -14.18 -1.72
N PHE A 95 28.44 -13.01 -1.86
CA PHE A 95 27.86 -12.54 -3.10
C PHE A 95 27.65 -11.04 -3.01
N GLU A 96 27.38 -10.46 -4.16
CA GLU A 96 26.77 -9.15 -4.27
C GLU A 96 25.26 -9.43 -4.32
N VAL A 97 24.52 -9.15 -3.23
CA VAL A 97 23.04 -9.14 -3.15
C VAL A 97 22.22 -10.47 -3.23
N SER A 98 21.29 -10.78 -2.28
CA SER A 98 20.17 -11.76 -2.44
C SER A 98 19.25 -12.07 -1.20
N PRO A 99 18.02 -12.60 -1.39
CA PRO A 99 17.06 -13.01 -0.33
C PRO A 99 17.10 -14.48 0.17
N VAL A 100 16.39 -14.75 1.28
CA VAL A 100 16.30 -16.07 1.96
C VAL A 100 14.85 -16.58 2.04
N SER A 101 14.58 -17.80 1.54
CA SER A 101 13.24 -18.41 1.57
C SER A 101 12.78 -18.80 2.98
N GLU A 102 11.46 -19.00 3.12
CA GLU A 102 10.82 -19.39 4.38
C GLU A 102 11.37 -20.71 4.92
N VAL A 103 11.59 -20.77 6.23
CA VAL A 103 11.91 -22.02 6.94
C VAL A 103 10.64 -22.82 7.18
N LEU A 104 10.60 -24.04 6.64
CA LEU A 104 9.45 -24.95 6.68
C LEU A 104 9.59 -26.04 7.74
N SER A 105 10.81 -26.27 8.26
CA SER A 105 11.05 -27.23 9.34
C SER A 105 10.47 -26.72 10.65
N GLU A 106 9.60 -27.51 11.29
CA GLU A 106 8.99 -27.16 12.60
C GLU A 106 9.94 -27.39 13.78
N ASP A 107 10.95 -28.25 13.62
CA ASP A 107 11.83 -28.76 14.67
C ASP A 107 13.30 -28.33 14.53
N LYS A 108 13.67 -27.73 13.40
CA LYS A 108 15.04 -27.26 13.13
C LYS A 108 15.14 -25.75 13.23
N CYS A 109 16.36 -25.30 13.51
CA CYS A 109 16.70 -23.89 13.65
C CYS A 109 17.84 -23.55 12.68
N ARG A 110 17.57 -22.60 11.76
CA ARG A 110 18.57 -22.12 10.81
C ARG A 110 19.37 -21.00 11.47
N LEU A 111 20.54 -21.36 11.98
CA LEU A 111 21.50 -20.42 12.56
C LEU A 111 22.54 -19.99 11.52
N SER A 112 22.80 -18.69 11.42
CA SER A 112 23.85 -18.15 10.57
C SER A 112 24.54 -16.94 11.19
N VAL A 113 25.82 -16.78 10.86
CA VAL A 113 26.55 -15.52 11.03
C VAL A 113 26.58 -14.83 9.68
N SER A 114 26.00 -13.65 9.57
CA SER A 114 25.88 -12.89 8.33
C SER A 114 26.41 -11.48 8.50
N GLY A 115 26.71 -10.82 7.39
CA GLY A 115 27.20 -9.45 7.44
C GLY A 115 27.69 -8.93 6.11
N TRP A 116 28.34 -7.77 6.16
CA TRP A 116 28.88 -7.10 4.98
C TRP A 116 30.33 -6.68 5.21
N PHE A 117 31.14 -6.89 4.18
CA PHE A 117 32.41 -6.19 4.03
C PHE A 117 32.13 -4.84 3.36
N HIS A 118 32.68 -3.79 3.97
CA HIS A 118 32.53 -2.42 3.48
C HIS A 118 33.63 -2.06 2.47
N GLY A 119 33.38 -1.05 1.65
CA GLY A 119 34.32 -0.52 0.67
C GLY A 119 33.77 0.73 -0.02
N PRO A 120 34.47 1.23 -1.07
CA PRO A 120 34.05 2.42 -1.79
C PRO A 120 32.63 2.30 -2.33
N SER A 121 31.80 3.32 -2.12
CA SER A 121 30.46 3.42 -2.67
C SER A 121 30.45 3.27 -4.20
N ILE A 122 29.40 2.64 -4.72
CA ILE A 122 29.18 2.47 -6.16
C ILE A 122 28.07 3.41 -6.62
N ASP A 123 28.25 3.99 -7.82
CA ASP A 123 27.20 4.79 -8.45
C ASP A 123 26.02 3.88 -8.80
N ARG A 124 24.84 4.23 -8.28
CA ARG A 124 23.63 3.45 -8.48
C ARG A 124 22.83 3.98 -9.66
N PRO A 125 22.21 3.10 -10.47
CA PRO A 125 21.31 3.55 -11.52
C PRO A 125 20.10 4.29 -10.90
N PRO A 126 19.47 5.20 -11.66
CA PRO A 126 18.20 5.80 -11.24
C PRO A 126 17.17 4.72 -10.93
N ARG A 127 16.41 4.91 -9.86
CA ARG A 127 15.36 3.96 -9.46
C ARG A 127 14.29 3.89 -10.54
N TYR A 128 13.89 2.67 -10.89
CA TYR A 128 12.81 2.44 -11.85
C TYR A 128 11.45 2.79 -11.26
N ILE A 129 10.76 3.75 -11.87
CA ILE A 129 9.41 4.17 -11.50
C ILE A 129 8.42 3.39 -12.35
N GLU A 130 7.56 2.61 -11.70
CA GLU A 130 6.47 1.89 -12.38
C GLU A 130 5.39 2.85 -12.85
N ALA A 131 4.71 2.48 -13.94
CA ALA A 131 3.50 3.17 -14.36
C ALA A 131 2.44 3.09 -13.24
N PRO A 132 1.81 4.23 -12.86
CA PRO A 132 0.70 4.21 -11.92
C PRO A 132 -0.44 3.31 -12.40
N LEU A 133 -1.21 2.76 -11.46
CA LEU A 133 -2.45 2.07 -11.78
C LEU A 133 -3.41 3.05 -12.48
N SER A 134 -4.13 2.56 -13.49
CA SER A 134 -5.12 3.36 -14.20
C SER A 134 -6.24 3.77 -13.23
N ARG A 135 -6.46 5.08 -13.11
CA ARG A 135 -7.56 5.65 -12.33
C ARG A 135 -8.72 5.95 -13.26
N SER A 136 -9.95 5.79 -12.76
CA SER A 136 -11.17 6.12 -13.48
C SER A 136 -12.13 6.89 -12.58
N PRO A 137 -12.89 7.86 -13.12
CA PRO A 137 -13.98 8.48 -12.38
C PRO A 137 -15.09 7.46 -12.09
N HIS A 138 -16.05 7.87 -11.28
CA HIS A 138 -17.23 7.05 -11.02
C HIS A 138 -18.02 6.73 -12.30
N ILE A 139 -18.71 5.59 -12.28
CA ILE A 139 -19.63 5.16 -13.32
C ILE A 139 -21.03 5.65 -12.93
N PRO A 140 -21.70 6.47 -13.77
CA PRO A 140 -23.08 6.88 -13.52
C PRO A 140 -23.97 5.65 -13.39
N TYR A 141 -24.65 5.53 -12.25
CA TYR A 141 -25.52 4.40 -11.97
C TYR A 141 -26.63 4.81 -11.00
N ASP A 142 -27.80 4.20 -11.14
CA ASP A 142 -28.93 4.48 -10.27
C ASP A 142 -28.63 4.09 -8.80
N HIS A 143 -28.98 4.96 -7.86
CA HIS A 143 -28.82 4.73 -6.42
C HIS A 143 -29.46 3.42 -5.91
N GLU A 144 -30.39 2.84 -6.67
CA GLU A 144 -30.97 1.51 -6.42
C GLU A 144 -29.92 0.40 -6.23
N ILE A 145 -28.72 0.52 -6.84
CA ILE A 145 -27.63 -0.47 -6.66
C ILE A 145 -27.21 -0.61 -5.20
N LEU A 146 -27.23 0.47 -4.42
CA LEU A 146 -26.89 0.40 -3.00
C LEU A 146 -27.91 -0.47 -2.26
N TYR A 147 -29.20 -0.29 -2.54
CA TYR A 147 -30.28 -1.07 -1.93
C TYR A 147 -30.27 -2.52 -2.38
N GLU A 148 -29.67 -2.87 -3.51
CA GLU A 148 -29.52 -4.26 -3.90
C GLU A 148 -28.43 -4.98 -3.12
N TRP A 149 -27.34 -4.29 -2.80
CA TRP A 149 -26.10 -4.90 -2.32
C TRP A 149 -25.80 -4.67 -0.84
N ILE A 150 -26.01 -3.46 -0.36
CA ILE A 150 -25.54 -2.99 0.94
C ILE A 150 -26.58 -3.30 2.02
N ASN A 151 -26.09 -3.69 3.20
CA ASN A 151 -26.91 -3.85 4.39
C ASN A 151 -27.57 -2.51 4.75
N LEU A 152 -28.89 -2.51 4.95
CA LEU A 152 -29.69 -1.28 5.07
C LEU A 152 -29.30 -0.41 6.26
N VAL A 153 -28.67 -0.96 7.29
CA VAL A 153 -28.12 -0.19 8.42
C VAL A 153 -27.12 0.86 7.93
N TYR A 154 -26.34 0.57 6.89
CA TYR A 154 -25.35 1.48 6.33
C TYR A 154 -25.94 2.51 5.36
N LEU A 155 -27.22 2.38 4.99
CA LEU A 155 -27.94 3.34 4.15
C LEU A 155 -28.82 4.30 4.98
N ASP A 156 -28.89 4.08 6.29
CA ASP A 156 -29.56 4.95 7.23
C ASP A 156 -28.69 6.18 7.53
N MET A 157 -29.31 7.37 7.50
CA MET A 157 -28.58 8.64 7.64
C MET A 157 -28.02 8.85 9.05
N ASP A 158 -28.74 8.41 10.09
CA ASP A 158 -28.25 8.53 11.47
C ASP A 158 -27.04 7.62 11.69
N SER A 159 -27.06 6.44 11.08
CA SER A 159 -25.94 5.50 11.08
C SER A 159 -24.73 6.05 10.30
N GLN A 160 -24.96 6.69 9.14
CA GLN A 160 -23.91 7.37 8.37
C GLN A 160 -23.23 8.48 9.17
N ALA A 161 -24.00 9.31 9.87
CA ALA A 161 -23.45 10.39 10.69
C ALA A 161 -22.55 9.85 11.84
N GLN A 162 -22.95 8.76 12.50
CA GLN A 162 -22.14 8.11 13.53
C GLN A 162 -20.85 7.50 12.96
N ILE A 163 -20.94 6.90 11.77
CA ILE A 163 -19.78 6.36 11.07
C ILE A 163 -18.80 7.47 10.70
N GLN A 164 -19.30 8.60 10.20
CA GLN A 164 -18.47 9.75 9.87
C GLN A 164 -17.76 10.32 11.10
N GLU A 165 -18.47 10.48 12.23
CA GLU A 165 -17.87 10.96 13.48
C GLU A 165 -16.73 10.05 13.95
N GLU A 166 -16.92 8.72 13.94
CA GLU A 166 -15.87 7.77 14.30
C GLU A 166 -14.70 7.82 13.30
N PHE A 167 -15.00 7.95 12.01
CA PHE A 167 -13.98 8.01 10.97
C PHE A 167 -13.15 9.29 11.06
N GLU A 168 -13.75 10.45 11.36
CA GLU A 168 -13.03 11.71 11.53
C GLU A 168 -12.08 11.67 12.74
N GLU A 169 -12.46 10.97 13.82
CA GLU A 169 -11.60 10.81 14.99
C GLU A 169 -10.40 9.89 14.71
N ARG A 170 -10.61 8.81 13.96
CA ARG A 170 -9.64 7.71 13.85
C ARG A 170 -8.96 7.58 12.49
N SER A 171 -9.50 8.24 11.46
CA SER A 171 -9.14 8.08 10.04
C SER A 171 -9.23 6.64 9.54
N GLU A 172 -9.97 5.79 10.25
CA GLU A 172 -10.20 4.38 9.92
C GLU A 172 -11.53 3.91 10.50
N ILE A 173 -12.18 2.97 9.81
CA ILE A 173 -13.33 2.25 10.37
C ILE A 173 -13.48 0.85 9.75
N LEU A 174 -14.05 -0.08 10.51
CA LEU A 174 -14.38 -1.44 10.06
C LEU A 174 -15.89 -1.70 10.14
N LEU A 175 -16.55 -1.79 8.98
CA LEU A 175 -17.99 -2.03 8.88
C LEU A 175 -18.28 -3.52 8.67
N LYS A 176 -18.87 -4.18 9.68
CA LYS A 176 -19.18 -5.61 9.66
C LYS A 176 -20.51 -5.92 8.99
N ASP A 177 -20.62 -7.10 8.37
CA ASP A 177 -21.83 -7.49 7.63
C ASP A 177 -22.24 -6.40 6.60
N PHE A 178 -21.25 -5.84 5.89
CA PHE A 178 -21.43 -4.69 5.00
C PHE A 178 -22.38 -4.99 3.84
N LEU A 179 -22.21 -6.15 3.20
CA LEU A 179 -23.16 -6.63 2.21
C LEU A 179 -24.28 -7.40 2.86
N LYS A 180 -25.42 -7.36 2.17
CA LYS A 180 -26.52 -8.29 2.43
C LYS A 180 -26.03 -9.73 2.28
N LYS A 181 -26.50 -10.63 3.17
CA LYS A 181 -25.89 -11.96 3.40
C LYS A 181 -25.97 -12.86 2.18
N GLU A 182 -27.12 -12.83 1.50
CA GLU A 182 -27.36 -13.47 0.21
C GLU A 182 -26.38 -13.01 -0.88
N LYS A 183 -26.16 -11.70 -1.03
CA LYS A 183 -25.20 -11.15 -2.00
C LYS A 183 -23.77 -11.58 -1.67
N PHE A 184 -23.37 -11.50 -0.40
CA PHE A 184 -22.05 -11.97 0.04
C PHE A 184 -21.84 -13.46 -0.24
N GLN A 185 -22.86 -14.28 0.02
CA GLN A 185 -22.82 -15.71 -0.28
C GLN A 185 -22.62 -15.96 -1.79
N LEU A 186 -23.37 -15.27 -2.65
CA LEU A 186 -23.22 -15.38 -4.10
C LEU A 186 -21.83 -14.95 -4.59
N LEU A 187 -21.21 -13.94 -3.96
CA LEU A 187 -19.83 -13.55 -4.25
C LEU A 187 -18.85 -14.66 -3.89
N CYS A 188 -18.94 -15.20 -2.68
CA CYS A 188 -18.06 -16.30 -2.24
C CYS A 188 -18.20 -17.53 -3.14
N GLU A 189 -19.43 -17.93 -3.47
CA GLU A 189 -19.70 -19.04 -4.39
C GLU A 189 -19.13 -18.81 -5.80
N ALA A 190 -19.08 -17.56 -6.26
CA ALA A 190 -18.49 -17.24 -7.56
C ALA A 190 -16.96 -17.21 -7.53
N LEU A 191 -16.35 -16.75 -6.44
CA LEU A 191 -14.90 -16.73 -6.26
C LEU A 191 -14.28 -18.14 -6.16
N GLU A 192 -15.06 -19.12 -5.72
CA GLU A 192 -14.65 -20.53 -5.65
C GLU A 192 -14.72 -21.26 -7.01
N LYS A 193 -15.26 -20.62 -8.06
CA LYS A 193 -15.33 -21.23 -9.40
C LYS A 193 -13.98 -21.17 -10.11
N GLU A 194 -13.66 -22.24 -10.83
CA GLU A 194 -12.37 -22.40 -11.53
C GLU A 194 -12.22 -21.52 -12.78
N ASP A 195 -13.29 -20.87 -13.23
CA ASP A 195 -13.31 -20.15 -14.52
C ASP A 195 -12.61 -18.78 -14.49
N ILE A 196 -12.31 -18.26 -13.29
CA ILE A 196 -11.63 -16.96 -13.14
C ILE A 196 -10.17 -17.11 -13.56
N GLN A 197 -9.73 -16.29 -14.52
CA GLN A 197 -8.34 -16.20 -14.92
C GLN A 197 -7.58 -15.32 -13.92
N TRP A 198 -6.56 -15.89 -13.29
CA TRP A 198 -5.70 -15.21 -12.34
C TRP A 198 -4.31 -15.01 -12.94
N SER A 199 -3.73 -13.83 -12.75
CA SER A 199 -2.36 -13.52 -13.17
C SER A 199 -1.52 -13.06 -11.97
N SER A 200 -0.27 -13.54 -11.90
CA SER A 200 0.65 -13.17 -10.82
C SER A 200 1.17 -11.75 -11.03
N ARG A 201 1.13 -10.93 -9.98
CA ARG A 201 1.54 -9.53 -9.98
C ARG A 201 2.86 -9.37 -9.22
N GLY A 202 3.88 -8.87 -9.90
CA GLY A 202 5.24 -8.61 -9.37
C GLY A 202 5.63 -7.12 -9.43
N PRO A 203 6.93 -6.78 -9.43
CA PRO A 203 8.10 -7.65 -9.22
C PRO A 203 8.30 -8.05 -7.74
N SER A 204 9.11 -9.09 -7.49
CA SER A 204 9.23 -9.74 -6.16
C SER A 204 9.78 -8.85 -5.04
N ASN A 205 10.57 -7.81 -5.37
CA ASN A 205 11.04 -6.81 -4.40
C ASN A 205 9.95 -5.79 -3.99
N LYS A 206 8.76 -5.89 -4.57
CA LYS A 206 7.63 -4.98 -4.28
C LYS A 206 6.40 -5.75 -3.84
N ARG A 207 6.14 -6.91 -4.46
CA ARG A 207 4.91 -7.68 -4.25
C ARG A 207 4.94 -9.03 -4.95
N LEU A 208 4.11 -9.93 -4.44
CA LEU A 208 3.76 -11.19 -5.06
C LEU A 208 2.35 -11.56 -4.61
N TYR A 209 1.38 -11.45 -5.51
CA TYR A 209 0.01 -11.91 -5.30
C TYR A 209 -0.67 -12.12 -6.65
N GLU A 210 -1.92 -12.57 -6.66
CA GLU A 210 -2.65 -12.78 -7.89
C GLU A 210 -3.79 -11.77 -8.04
N ILE A 211 -3.99 -11.28 -9.26
CA ILE A 211 -5.10 -10.43 -9.64
C ILE A 211 -6.01 -11.17 -10.62
N ALA A 212 -7.30 -10.90 -10.58
CA ALA A 212 -8.23 -11.45 -11.55
C ALA A 212 -8.27 -10.62 -12.83
N GLU A 213 -8.28 -11.28 -13.99
CA GLU A 213 -8.56 -10.64 -15.27
C GLU A 213 -10.06 -10.30 -15.37
N GLU A 214 -10.40 -9.02 -15.43
CA GLU A 214 -11.79 -8.54 -15.29
C GLU A 214 -12.74 -9.15 -16.35
N ASP A 215 -12.26 -9.38 -17.57
CA ASP A 215 -13.04 -9.98 -18.66
C ASP A 215 -13.49 -11.42 -18.34
N SER A 216 -12.70 -12.15 -17.55
CA SER A 216 -12.98 -13.54 -17.16
C SER A 216 -14.00 -13.66 -16.02
N LEU A 217 -14.34 -12.55 -15.37
CA LEU A 217 -15.16 -12.59 -14.16
C LEU A 217 -16.63 -12.99 -14.46
N PRO A 218 -17.22 -13.87 -13.62
CA PRO A 218 -18.66 -14.09 -13.58
C PRO A 218 -19.44 -12.79 -13.33
N ASP A 219 -20.67 -12.72 -13.85
CA ASP A 219 -21.50 -11.50 -13.80
C ASP A 219 -21.68 -10.94 -12.38
N ILE A 220 -21.83 -11.81 -11.36
CA ILE A 220 -21.98 -11.35 -9.97
C ILE A 220 -20.75 -10.59 -9.48
N LEU A 221 -19.53 -11.00 -9.87
CA LEU A 221 -18.30 -10.31 -9.50
C LEU A 221 -18.15 -9.00 -10.28
N LYS A 222 -18.51 -9.00 -11.58
CA LYS A 222 -18.54 -7.79 -12.41
C LYS A 222 -19.52 -6.74 -11.86
N ASN A 223 -20.70 -7.18 -11.46
CA ASN A 223 -21.72 -6.30 -10.86
C ASN A 223 -21.26 -5.73 -9.52
N PHE A 224 -20.49 -6.48 -8.73
CA PHE A 224 -19.92 -5.96 -7.49
C PHE A 224 -18.77 -4.98 -7.75
N LEU A 225 -17.90 -5.23 -8.74
CA LEU A 225 -16.92 -4.22 -9.20
C LEU A 225 -17.61 -2.95 -9.71
N GLN A 226 -18.76 -3.09 -10.38
CA GLN A 226 -19.57 -1.96 -10.80
C GLN A 226 -20.12 -1.16 -9.62
N LEU A 227 -20.59 -1.82 -8.55
CA LEU A 227 -20.94 -1.15 -7.29
C LEU A 227 -19.75 -0.37 -6.74
N LEU A 228 -18.58 -1.00 -6.65
CA LEU A 228 -17.35 -0.38 -6.13
C LEU A 228 -16.89 0.84 -6.95
N ARG A 229 -17.26 0.90 -8.23
CA ARG A 229 -16.97 2.04 -9.13
C ARG A 229 -18.15 2.98 -9.34
N SER A 230 -19.30 2.73 -8.72
CA SER A 230 -20.54 3.47 -8.99
C SER A 230 -20.54 4.87 -8.38
N GLU A 231 -21.17 5.82 -9.05
CA GLU A 231 -21.43 7.18 -8.54
C GLU A 231 -22.09 7.15 -7.16
N ALA A 232 -23.06 6.24 -6.98
CA ALA A 232 -23.76 6.04 -5.73
C ALA A 232 -22.84 5.63 -4.58
N LEU A 233 -21.83 4.77 -4.83
CA LEU A 233 -20.89 4.39 -3.78
C LEU A 233 -19.89 5.52 -3.47
N PHE A 234 -19.45 6.30 -4.48
CA PHE A 234 -18.62 7.47 -4.23
C PHE A 234 -19.31 8.45 -3.26
N LEU A 235 -20.59 8.72 -3.48
CA LEU A 235 -21.38 9.54 -2.56
C LEU A 235 -21.56 8.89 -1.18
N LEU A 236 -21.78 7.58 -1.11
CA LEU A 236 -21.88 6.87 0.17
C LEU A 236 -20.57 6.94 0.97
N LEU A 237 -19.43 6.79 0.29
CA LEU A 237 -18.11 6.90 0.93
C LEU A 237 -17.84 8.33 1.39
N SER A 238 -18.27 9.35 0.64
CA SER A 238 -18.28 10.74 1.13
C SER A 238 -19.04 10.87 2.45
N ASN A 239 -20.24 10.31 2.53
CA ASN A 239 -21.05 10.35 3.75
C ASN A 239 -20.44 9.58 4.92
N PHE A 240 -19.61 8.56 4.67
CA PHE A 240 -18.93 7.82 5.74
C PHE A 240 -17.65 8.49 6.24
N THR A 241 -17.06 9.38 5.45
CA THR A 241 -15.67 9.81 5.68
C THR A 241 -15.49 11.32 5.74
N GLY A 242 -16.49 12.09 5.35
CA GLY A 242 -16.37 13.55 5.18
C GLY A 242 -15.59 13.97 3.92
N LEU A 243 -14.97 13.03 3.19
CA LEU A 243 -14.18 13.33 2.00
C LEU A 243 -15.05 13.73 0.80
N LYS A 244 -14.59 14.66 -0.02
CA LYS A 244 -15.26 15.18 -1.23
C LYS A 244 -15.11 14.24 -2.45
N LEU A 245 -15.45 12.96 -2.28
CA LEU A 245 -15.46 11.97 -3.37
C LEU A 245 -16.64 12.14 -4.35
N HIS A 246 -17.59 13.03 -4.06
CA HIS A 246 -18.72 13.30 -4.94
C HIS A 246 -19.11 14.77 -4.91
N PHE A 247 -19.59 15.31 -6.04
CA PHE A 247 -19.95 16.73 -6.14
C PHE A 247 -21.19 17.13 -5.32
N LEU A 248 -22.04 16.16 -4.94
CA LEU A 248 -23.17 16.35 -4.01
C LEU A 248 -22.78 16.20 -2.53
N ALA A 249 -21.55 15.77 -2.22
CA ALA A 249 -21.09 15.70 -0.85
C ALA A 249 -20.97 17.13 -0.28
N PRO A 250 -21.22 17.34 1.03
CA PRO A 250 -20.98 18.62 1.69
C PRO A 250 -19.55 19.14 1.42
N SER A 251 -19.38 20.45 1.31
CA SER A 251 -18.05 21.09 1.40
C SER A 251 -17.88 21.67 2.79
N ASP A 252 -16.64 21.75 3.28
CA ASP A 252 -16.33 22.55 4.47
C ASP A 252 -16.79 24.01 4.31
N GLU A 253 -16.84 24.53 3.08
CA GLU A 253 -17.36 25.87 2.75
C GLU A 253 -18.89 26.03 2.92
N ASP A 254 -19.66 24.93 2.92
CA ASP A 254 -21.12 24.96 3.02
C ASP A 254 -21.60 25.08 4.49
N GLU A 255 -20.75 24.73 5.46
CA GLU A 255 -21.08 24.83 6.90
C GLU A 255 -21.00 26.28 7.43
N ASP A 256 -20.04 27.08 6.94
CA ASP A 256 -19.87 28.49 7.30
C ASP A 256 -20.98 29.41 6.75
N ALA A 257 -21.76 28.96 5.75
CA ALA A 257 -22.87 29.72 5.18
C ALA A 257 -24.18 29.60 6.00
N GLY A 258 -24.26 28.66 6.94
CA GLY A 258 -25.47 28.32 7.70
C GLY A 258 -25.68 29.11 8.99
N GLU A 259 -24.62 29.62 9.63
CA GLU A 259 -24.70 30.38 10.89
C GLU A 259 -24.76 31.89 10.66
N GLY A 260 -25.80 32.36 9.97
CA GLY A 260 -25.84 33.78 9.61
C GLY A 260 -27.18 34.35 9.20
N ARG A 261 -28.32 33.82 9.66
CA ARG A 261 -29.63 34.47 9.46
C ARG A 261 -30.71 33.93 10.40
N ALA A 262 -30.75 34.48 11.61
CA ALA A 262 -31.97 34.49 12.42
C ALA A 262 -32.14 35.85 13.13
N ALA A 263 -33.23 36.52 12.74
CA ALA A 263 -33.99 37.56 13.45
C ALA A 263 -33.26 38.82 13.98
N ASP A 264 -33.57 39.97 13.36
CA ASP A 264 -34.19 41.05 14.14
C ASP A 264 -34.97 42.04 13.24
N THR A 265 -36.29 41.98 13.38
CA THR A 265 -37.23 43.01 12.91
C THR A 265 -37.69 43.85 14.10
N ALA A 266 -37.23 45.10 14.19
CA ALA A 266 -37.97 46.18 14.86
C ALA A 266 -37.46 47.54 14.36
N GLY A 267 -38.34 48.29 13.70
CA GLY A 267 -38.01 49.59 13.12
C GLY A 267 -38.10 50.75 14.11
N HIS A 268 -37.41 51.84 13.79
CA HIS A 268 -37.95 53.19 13.94
C HIS A 268 -37.23 54.18 13.02
N SER A 269 -38.03 54.95 12.30
CA SER A 269 -37.67 55.98 11.33
C SER A 269 -37.68 57.37 11.98
N THR A 270 -36.77 58.29 11.61
CA THR A 270 -37.00 59.70 11.14
C THR A 270 -35.70 60.57 11.12
N PRO A 271 -35.61 61.68 10.35
CA PRO A 271 -34.49 61.88 9.39
C PRO A 271 -33.74 63.26 9.37
N LYS A 272 -32.61 63.27 8.63
CA LYS A 272 -31.96 64.36 7.79
C LYS A 272 -31.39 65.64 8.46
N PRO A 273 -30.51 66.49 7.82
CA PRO A 273 -30.17 66.60 6.38
C PRO A 273 -28.68 66.87 5.93
N LYS A 274 -28.42 66.54 4.65
CA LYS A 274 -27.66 67.18 3.52
C LYS A 274 -26.41 68.08 3.70
N GLN A 275 -25.40 67.83 2.84
CA GLN A 275 -24.65 68.70 1.88
C GLN A 275 -23.22 68.11 1.71
N GLU A 276 -22.50 68.11 0.58
CA GLU A 276 -22.57 68.76 -0.73
C GLU A 276 -21.64 68.02 -1.72
N GLU A 277 -21.82 68.27 -3.01
CA GLU A 277 -21.13 67.65 -4.15
C GLU A 277 -19.75 68.25 -4.45
N ALA A 278 -18.94 67.49 -5.22
CA ALA A 278 -18.24 67.91 -6.44
C ALA A 278 -16.72 67.60 -6.52
N GLU A 279 -16.38 66.86 -7.60
CA GLU A 279 -15.23 67.09 -8.53
C GLU A 279 -13.81 66.72 -8.03
N GLN A 280 -12.89 66.07 -8.78
CA GLN A 280 -12.62 66.02 -10.22
C GLN A 280 -11.68 64.83 -10.55
N GLN A 281 -11.80 64.28 -11.76
CA GLN A 281 -10.84 63.40 -12.44
C GLN A 281 -9.67 64.21 -13.04
N ALA A 282 -8.48 63.61 -13.17
CA ALA A 282 -7.80 63.34 -14.46
C ALA A 282 -6.27 63.11 -14.32
N ASP A 283 -5.85 61.92 -14.77
CA ASP A 283 -4.70 61.56 -15.62
C ASP A 283 -3.44 62.43 -15.70
N SER A 284 -2.25 61.79 -15.68
CA SER A 284 -1.55 61.39 -16.93
C SER A 284 -0.08 60.92 -16.71
N ASN A 285 0.32 60.02 -17.61
CA ASN A 285 1.60 59.32 -17.78
C ASN A 285 2.83 60.18 -18.08
N ALA A 286 4.04 59.64 -17.82
CA ALA A 286 5.19 59.71 -18.73
C ALA A 286 6.30 58.66 -18.45
N ASN A 287 6.74 58.01 -19.54
CA ASN A 287 7.95 57.21 -19.85
C ASN A 287 9.30 57.77 -19.29
N GLN A 288 10.48 57.10 -19.21
CA GLN A 288 11.16 56.13 -20.11
C GLN A 288 12.52 55.64 -19.48
N GLU A 289 13.02 54.46 -19.92
CA GLU A 289 14.44 53.95 -20.03
C GLU A 289 15.27 53.71 -18.72
N ASP A 290 16.10 52.66 -18.52
CA ASP A 290 17.01 51.87 -19.38
C ASP A 290 17.42 50.50 -18.73
N GLN A 291 17.88 49.51 -19.50
CA GLN A 291 18.28 48.11 -19.11
C GLN A 291 19.78 47.96 -18.67
N PRO A 292 20.39 46.76 -18.40
CA PRO A 292 19.92 45.40 -18.01
C PRO A 292 20.69 44.80 -16.79
N ASP A 293 20.23 43.68 -16.22
CA ASP A 293 21.10 42.50 -15.97
C ASP A 293 20.27 41.26 -15.60
N ASN A 294 20.72 40.13 -16.15
CA ASN A 294 19.99 38.88 -16.31
C ASN A 294 20.41 37.87 -15.22
N VAL A 295 19.54 37.62 -14.25
CA VAL A 295 19.54 36.39 -13.43
C VAL A 295 18.09 36.03 -13.17
N SER A 296 17.55 35.08 -13.94
CA SER A 296 16.23 34.52 -13.70
C SER A 296 16.36 33.45 -12.61
N GLU A 297 16.05 33.83 -11.38
CA GLU A 297 15.57 32.90 -10.36
C GLU A 297 14.27 32.29 -10.90
N VAL A 298 14.27 30.98 -11.10
CA VAL A 298 13.06 30.23 -11.42
C VAL A 298 12.20 30.29 -10.16
N GLN A 299 11.12 31.06 -10.25
CA GLN A 299 10.07 31.17 -9.26
C GLN A 299 9.52 29.77 -8.96
N ASP A 300 9.45 29.46 -7.67
CA ASP A 300 8.62 28.40 -7.12
C ASP A 300 7.22 28.53 -7.72
N GLY A 301 6.89 27.58 -8.60
CA GLY A 301 5.53 27.41 -9.07
C GLY A 301 4.70 26.96 -7.89
N GLU A 302 3.87 27.88 -7.38
CA GLU A 302 2.71 27.57 -6.56
C GLU A 302 1.99 26.39 -7.20
N THR A 303 2.02 25.24 -6.54
CA THR A 303 1.20 24.08 -6.89
C THR A 303 -0.26 24.51 -6.86
N GLU A 304 -0.86 24.63 -8.04
CA GLU A 304 -2.30 24.73 -8.21
C GLU A 304 -2.96 23.62 -7.39
N ASN A 305 -3.83 23.99 -6.45
CA ASN A 305 -4.73 23.09 -5.75
C ASN A 305 -5.48 22.25 -6.79
N GLY A 306 -5.25 20.94 -6.80
CA GLY A 306 -5.77 20.02 -7.82
C GLY A 306 -7.29 19.94 -7.79
N SER A 307 -7.95 20.67 -8.69
CA SER A 307 -9.37 20.52 -9.02
C SER A 307 -9.59 19.35 -9.99
N GLY A 308 -9.21 18.15 -9.57
CA GLY A 308 -9.54 16.91 -10.27
C GLY A 308 -10.98 16.49 -10.02
N ALA A 309 -11.58 15.73 -10.92
CA ALA A 309 -12.78 14.98 -10.58
C ALA A 309 -12.39 13.76 -9.73
N PRO A 310 -13.17 13.37 -8.71
CA PRO A 310 -12.87 12.19 -7.91
C PRO A 310 -12.69 10.93 -8.76
N VAL A 311 -11.68 10.13 -8.43
CA VAL A 311 -11.35 8.90 -9.17
C VAL A 311 -11.08 7.74 -8.22
N CYS A 312 -11.14 6.52 -8.77
CA CYS A 312 -10.71 5.32 -8.06
C CYS A 312 -9.83 4.43 -8.94
N ALA A 313 -9.07 3.56 -8.29
CA ALA A 313 -8.45 2.40 -8.90
C ALA A 313 -8.74 1.19 -8.02
N GLY A 314 -9.01 0.03 -8.62
CA GLY A 314 -9.33 -1.16 -7.84
C GLY A 314 -9.14 -2.45 -8.58
N GLU A 315 -8.85 -3.49 -7.81
CA GLU A 315 -8.54 -4.84 -8.27
C GLU A 315 -9.17 -5.89 -7.35
N LEU A 316 -9.53 -7.03 -7.93
CA LEU A 316 -9.88 -8.24 -7.20
C LEU A 316 -8.61 -9.09 -7.04
N ARG A 317 -8.23 -9.35 -5.79
CA ARG A 317 -6.98 -10.03 -5.44
C ARG A 317 -7.23 -11.41 -4.85
N ARG A 318 -6.31 -12.33 -5.08
CA ARG A 318 -6.24 -13.64 -4.42
C ARG A 318 -4.96 -13.76 -3.61
N TRP A 319 -5.13 -14.18 -2.37
CA TRP A 319 -4.09 -14.29 -1.36
C TRP A 319 -3.92 -15.72 -0.92
N THR A 320 -2.76 -16.30 -1.18
CA THR A 320 -2.41 -17.67 -0.79
C THR A 320 -1.03 -17.70 -0.13
N HIS A 321 -0.64 -18.86 0.41
CA HIS A 321 0.70 -19.06 0.96
C HIS A 321 1.80 -18.57 0.01
N GLY A 322 2.73 -17.77 0.52
CA GLY A 322 3.80 -17.16 -0.25
C GLY A 322 3.52 -15.75 -0.77
N HIS A 323 2.26 -15.28 -0.73
CA HIS A 323 1.90 -13.95 -1.20
C HIS A 323 2.23 -12.85 -0.17
N TYR A 324 2.55 -11.64 -0.66
CA TYR A 324 2.89 -10.46 0.14
C TYR A 324 2.87 -9.16 -0.69
N THR A 325 2.95 -8.01 -0.01
CA THR A 325 3.51 -6.77 -0.56
C THR A 325 4.60 -6.22 0.35
N LEU A 326 5.44 -5.33 -0.19
CA LEU A 326 6.52 -4.66 0.51
C LEU A 326 6.39 -3.15 0.33
N VAL A 327 6.81 -2.42 1.35
CA VAL A 327 7.15 -1.01 1.20
C VAL A 327 8.37 -0.89 0.31
N HIS A 328 8.33 0.04 -0.64
CA HIS A 328 9.44 0.29 -1.55
C HIS A 328 9.56 1.77 -1.87
N ASP A 329 10.78 2.20 -2.21
CA ASP A 329 11.13 3.61 -2.36
C ASP A 329 10.34 4.39 -3.42
N THR A 330 9.86 3.68 -4.45
CA THR A 330 9.12 4.27 -5.57
C THR A 330 7.61 4.22 -5.33
N GLN A 331 7.17 3.89 -4.11
CA GLN A 331 5.76 3.91 -3.75
C GLN A 331 5.31 5.37 -3.65
N ALA A 332 4.32 5.73 -4.47
CA ALA A 332 3.72 7.06 -4.40
C ALA A 332 3.03 7.23 -3.04
N THR A 333 3.32 8.34 -2.38
CA THR A 333 2.64 8.75 -1.15
C THR A 333 1.75 9.94 -1.47
N GLU A 334 0.45 9.73 -1.36
CA GLU A 334 -0.60 10.66 -1.74
C GLU A 334 -1.80 10.46 -0.80
N PHE A 335 -2.58 11.53 -0.61
CA PHE A 335 -3.84 11.45 0.10
C PHE A 335 -4.79 10.52 -0.63
N ALA A 336 -5.33 9.54 0.08
CA ALA A 336 -6.18 8.53 -0.52
C ALA A 336 -6.99 7.78 0.53
N LEU A 337 -8.20 7.37 0.15
CA LEU A 337 -9.04 6.48 0.94
C LEU A 337 -8.88 5.05 0.42
N ASP A 338 -8.31 4.17 1.23
CA ASP A 338 -8.27 2.74 0.94
C ASP A 338 -9.57 2.06 1.37
N LEU A 339 -10.07 1.17 0.53
CA LEU A 339 -11.20 0.30 0.79
C LEU A 339 -10.76 -1.16 0.61
N LEU A 340 -10.92 -1.97 1.66
CA LEU A 340 -10.63 -3.40 1.65
C LEU A 340 -11.89 -4.18 2.00
N PHE A 341 -12.33 -5.06 1.12
CA PHE A 341 -13.48 -5.93 1.36
C PHE A 341 -13.09 -7.41 1.22
N PHE A 342 -13.12 -8.16 2.32
CA PHE A 342 -12.60 -9.53 2.36
C PHE A 342 -13.67 -10.61 2.13
N CYS A 343 -13.30 -11.66 1.41
CA CYS A 343 -14.13 -12.80 1.07
C CYS A 343 -13.38 -14.12 1.31
N GLY A 344 -14.09 -15.13 1.81
CA GLY A 344 -13.55 -16.48 1.98
C GLY A 344 -12.41 -16.58 3.01
N CYS A 345 -12.38 -15.74 4.04
CA CYS A 345 -11.39 -15.73 5.13
C CYS A 345 -11.95 -16.26 6.48
N GLU A 346 -12.97 -17.11 6.47
CA GLU A 346 -13.48 -17.80 7.68
C GLU A 346 -12.34 -18.48 8.43
N ASP A 347 -12.31 -18.29 9.74
CA ASP A 347 -11.29 -18.81 10.66
C ASP A 347 -9.84 -18.44 10.27
N TRP A 348 -9.62 -17.31 9.60
CA TRP A 348 -8.26 -16.84 9.30
C TRP A 348 -7.56 -16.38 10.57
N ASP A 349 -6.42 -16.99 10.87
CA ASP A 349 -5.61 -16.67 12.05
C ASP A 349 -4.61 -15.56 11.69
N PRO A 350 -4.51 -14.46 12.47
CA PRO A 350 -3.49 -13.43 12.26
C PRO A 350 -2.05 -13.98 12.23
N GLU A 351 -1.76 -15.10 12.91
CA GLU A 351 -0.46 -15.77 12.86
C GLU A 351 -0.10 -16.30 11.46
N TYR A 352 -1.07 -16.42 10.55
CA TYR A 352 -0.83 -16.84 9.16
C TYR A 352 -0.24 -15.70 8.32
N GLY A 353 -0.29 -14.46 8.78
CA GLY A 353 -0.04 -13.28 7.96
C GLY A 353 -1.26 -12.90 7.10
N GLY A 354 -1.04 -12.17 6.01
CA GLY A 354 -2.09 -11.73 5.10
C GLY A 354 -2.90 -10.51 5.59
N PHE A 355 -2.65 -10.02 6.80
CA PHE A 355 -3.17 -8.74 7.26
C PHE A 355 -2.48 -7.57 6.56
N THR A 356 -3.21 -6.47 6.40
CA THR A 356 -2.66 -5.21 5.89
C THR A 356 -2.21 -4.36 7.07
N SER A 357 -0.93 -3.99 7.11
CA SER A 357 -0.36 -3.10 8.12
C SER A 357 -0.09 -1.74 7.51
N TYR A 358 -0.42 -0.68 8.25
CA TYR A 358 -0.16 0.71 7.94
C TYR A 358 0.91 1.25 8.89
N ILE A 359 1.91 1.93 8.35
CA ILE A 359 3.08 2.39 9.09
C ILE A 359 3.43 3.84 8.73
N ALA A 360 4.04 4.55 9.68
CA ALA A 360 4.59 5.87 9.45
C ALA A 360 5.87 5.80 8.59
N LYS A 361 6.02 6.75 7.67
CA LYS A 361 7.11 6.77 6.70
C LYS A 361 8.43 7.11 7.35
N GLY A 362 9.40 6.20 7.18
CA GLY A 362 10.74 6.36 7.75
C GLY A 362 10.82 6.05 9.25
N GLU A 363 9.77 5.47 9.83
CA GLU A 363 9.68 5.12 11.24
C GLU A 363 9.38 3.62 11.42
N ASP A 364 9.64 3.11 12.61
CA ASP A 364 9.34 1.72 13.00
C ASP A 364 7.95 1.61 13.68
N GLU A 365 7.10 2.64 13.55
CA GLU A 365 5.78 2.71 14.17
C GLU A 365 4.69 2.09 13.29
N GLU A 366 4.04 1.04 13.80
CA GLU A 366 2.80 0.51 13.21
C GLU A 366 1.60 1.31 13.71
N LEU A 367 0.89 1.94 12.77
CA LEU A 367 -0.27 2.80 13.04
C LEU A 367 -1.56 1.97 13.15
N LEU A 368 -1.75 1.01 12.24
CA LEU A 368 -2.97 0.23 12.13
C LEU A 368 -2.70 -1.13 11.48
N THR A 369 -3.41 -2.16 11.96
CA THR A 369 -3.47 -3.47 11.32
C THR A 369 -4.91 -3.86 10.99
N VAL A 370 -5.18 -4.14 9.72
CA VAL A 370 -6.46 -4.63 9.20
C VAL A 370 -6.37 -6.13 8.94
N ASN A 371 -7.10 -6.91 9.74
CA ASN A 371 -7.16 -8.36 9.61
C ASN A 371 -8.23 -8.80 8.62
N PRO A 372 -8.00 -9.87 7.81
CA PRO A 372 -9.02 -10.42 6.93
C PRO A 372 -10.22 -10.94 7.74
N GLU A 373 -11.39 -10.32 7.57
CA GLU A 373 -12.65 -10.74 8.19
C GLU A 373 -13.78 -10.73 7.15
N ASN A 374 -14.53 -11.83 7.07
CA ASN A 374 -15.55 -12.00 6.03
C ASN A 374 -16.63 -10.92 6.11
N ASN A 375 -17.06 -10.46 4.92
CA ASN A 375 -18.13 -9.47 4.78
C ASN A 375 -17.90 -8.19 5.59
N CYS A 376 -16.63 -7.86 5.85
CA CYS A 376 -16.22 -6.63 6.51
C CYS A 376 -15.59 -5.69 5.49
N LEU A 377 -16.03 -4.44 5.52
CA LEU A 377 -15.46 -3.34 4.75
C LEU A 377 -14.55 -2.52 5.67
N ALA A 378 -13.25 -2.54 5.43
CA ALA A 378 -12.32 -1.62 6.08
C ALA A 378 -12.13 -0.39 5.21
N LEU A 379 -12.27 0.79 5.81
CA LEU A 379 -11.91 2.07 5.22
C LEU A 379 -10.75 2.67 6.00
N VAL A 380 -9.70 3.10 5.32
CA VAL A 380 -8.53 3.72 5.95
C VAL A 380 -8.07 4.90 5.11
N TYR A 381 -8.10 6.10 5.70
CA TYR A 381 -7.55 7.29 5.05
C TYR A 381 -6.04 7.36 5.29
N ARG A 382 -5.28 7.56 4.20
CA ARG A 382 -3.83 7.73 4.25
C ARG A 382 -3.46 9.15 3.85
N ASP A 383 -2.46 9.68 4.54
CA ASP A 383 -1.76 10.90 4.15
C ASP A 383 -0.48 10.58 3.35
N LYS A 384 0.36 11.60 3.15
CA LYS A 384 1.64 11.48 2.43
C LYS A 384 2.77 10.84 3.25
N GLU A 385 2.56 10.65 4.55
CA GLU A 385 3.54 10.03 5.45
C GLU A 385 3.09 8.65 5.91
N THR A 386 1.99 8.14 5.38
CA THR A 386 1.48 6.80 5.68
C THR A 386 1.76 5.83 4.53
N MET A 387 2.41 4.72 4.85
CA MET A 387 2.63 3.60 3.92
C MET A 387 1.86 2.38 4.38
N LYS A 388 1.67 1.41 3.48
CA LYS A 388 1.02 0.14 3.82
C LYS A 388 1.67 -1.04 3.12
N PHE A 389 1.54 -2.22 3.72
CA PHE A 389 1.89 -3.49 3.10
C PHE A 389 1.00 -4.64 3.60
N VAL A 390 0.92 -5.71 2.82
CA VAL A 390 0.24 -6.96 3.19
C VAL A 390 1.30 -7.95 3.65
N LYS A 391 1.20 -8.38 4.92
CA LYS A 391 2.18 -9.28 5.53
C LYS A 391 2.22 -10.62 4.79
N TYR A 392 3.42 -11.15 4.61
CA TYR A 392 3.66 -12.47 4.04
C TYR A 392 2.79 -13.57 4.64
N ILE A 393 2.13 -14.34 3.77
CA ILE A 393 1.29 -15.47 4.18
C ILE A 393 2.15 -16.73 4.33
N ASN A 394 2.41 -17.12 5.58
CA ASN A 394 3.31 -18.23 5.90
C ASN A 394 2.63 -19.60 5.83
N HIS A 395 3.44 -20.65 5.99
CA HIS A 395 3.03 -22.04 5.80
C HIS A 395 1.95 -22.52 6.80
N ARG A 396 1.79 -21.85 7.95
CA ARG A 396 0.71 -22.16 8.90
C ARG A 396 -0.67 -21.97 8.29
N SER A 397 -0.82 -21.09 7.30
CA SER A 397 -2.07 -20.90 6.56
C SER A 397 -2.62 -22.20 5.95
N LEU A 398 -1.75 -23.15 5.60
CA LEU A 398 -2.15 -24.46 5.05
C LEU A 398 -2.87 -25.35 6.07
N ALA A 399 -2.77 -25.05 7.37
CA ALA A 399 -3.57 -25.74 8.39
C ALA A 399 -5.08 -25.59 8.14
N ARG A 400 -5.49 -24.51 7.45
CA ARG A 400 -6.87 -24.24 7.07
C ARG A 400 -7.45 -25.26 6.10
N LEU A 401 -6.62 -25.92 5.29
CA LEU A 401 -7.05 -27.00 4.38
C LEU A 401 -7.68 -28.18 5.14
N LYS A 402 -7.41 -28.34 6.45
CA LYS A 402 -8.07 -29.35 7.30
C LYS A 402 -9.57 -29.07 7.49
N LYS A 403 -9.97 -27.79 7.55
CA LYS A 403 -11.37 -27.36 7.71
C LYS A 403 -12.03 -27.06 6.36
N HIS A 404 -11.26 -26.48 5.43
CA HIS A 404 -11.73 -26.02 4.12
C HIS A 404 -10.82 -26.60 3.01
N PRO A 405 -11.00 -27.87 2.59
CA PRO A 405 -10.05 -28.58 1.73
C PRO A 405 -9.91 -27.99 0.33
N ASN A 406 -10.90 -27.24 -0.15
CA ASN A 406 -10.90 -26.61 -1.46
C ASN A 406 -10.41 -25.15 -1.44
N ARG A 407 -9.98 -24.63 -0.28
CA ARG A 407 -9.65 -23.22 -0.10
C ARG A 407 -8.23 -23.01 0.39
N THR A 408 -7.35 -22.57 -0.51
CA THR A 408 -5.91 -22.39 -0.29
C THR A 408 -5.53 -20.99 0.20
N GLY A 409 -6.52 -20.15 0.54
CA GLY A 409 -6.30 -18.73 0.79
C GLY A 409 -7.60 -17.96 0.97
N PHE A 410 -7.57 -16.66 0.70
CA PHE A 410 -8.76 -15.79 0.69
C PHE A 410 -8.69 -14.80 -0.48
N TRP A 411 -9.76 -14.04 -0.67
CA TRP A 411 -9.85 -12.99 -1.68
C TRP A 411 -10.18 -11.66 -1.04
N ASP A 412 -9.80 -10.58 -1.69
CA ASP A 412 -10.34 -9.27 -1.36
C ASP A 412 -10.60 -8.42 -2.61
N PHE A 413 -11.50 -7.47 -2.45
CA PHE A 413 -11.64 -6.34 -3.35
C PHE A 413 -10.90 -5.17 -2.71
N SER A 414 -9.84 -4.72 -3.38
CA SER A 414 -8.98 -3.65 -2.90
C SER A 414 -9.13 -2.44 -3.82
N PHE A 415 -9.73 -1.38 -3.29
CA PHE A 415 -9.95 -0.12 -3.99
C PHE A 415 -9.23 1.02 -3.28
N VAL A 416 -8.87 2.02 -4.06
CA VAL A 416 -8.31 3.28 -3.57
C VAL A 416 -9.08 4.41 -4.25
N TYR A 417 -9.61 5.33 -3.44
CA TYR A 417 -10.35 6.51 -3.89
C TYR A 417 -9.53 7.77 -3.62
N TYR A 418 -9.69 8.74 -4.52
CA TYR A 418 -8.99 10.00 -4.53
C TYR A 418 -10.02 11.12 -4.75
N GLU A 419 -9.89 12.19 -3.98
CA GLU A 419 -10.69 13.42 -4.16
C GLU A 419 -10.41 14.12 -5.49
#